data_AF-A0A6L5YC96-F1
#
_entry.id   AF-A0A6L5YC96-F1
#
_cell.length_a   1.000
_cell.length_b   1.000
_cell.length_c   1.000
_cell.angle_alpha   90.00
_cell.angle_beta   90.00
_cell.angle_gamma   90.00
#
_symmetry.space_group_name_H-M   'P 1'
#
loop_
_entity.id
_entity.type
_entity.pdbx_description
1 polymer ?
#
loop_
_entity_poly.entity_id
_entity_poly.type
_entity_poly.pdbx_seq_one_letter_code
_entity_poly.pdbx_strand_id
1 'polypeptide(L)'
;MPYERHTREERRNEILLGALEVFLQKGYRDTTMEDIIKNTSLSKGGFYHYYKNKENILIDLIRMKNFNYLYGKLKVRPRATKDEVCRQLARVFVDRMMDQTSQSKLFLMMAMELANDTQAFYDLYYEVEDEAIQLIVSAIKLVAPHFDEDKKMSELMLLYRVNNTLHFVSNLYVQKEGWNVSANLLFDLYYEMFKKLIV
;
A
#
# COMPACT_ATOMS: atom_id res chain seq x y z
N MET A 1 -23.00 2.49 -31.94
CA MET A 1 -21.60 2.75 -31.56
C MET A 1 -20.85 1.42 -31.57
N PRO A 2 -19.59 1.35 -32.03
CA PRO A 2 -18.83 0.10 -32.00
C PRO A 2 -18.57 -0.29 -30.55
N TYR A 3 -18.68 -1.58 -30.24
CA TYR A 3 -18.40 -2.11 -28.90
C TYR A 3 -16.88 -2.03 -28.66
N GLU A 4 -16.42 -1.08 -27.86
CA GLU A 4 -15.01 -0.97 -27.49
C GLU A 4 -14.60 -2.22 -26.72
N ARG A 5 -13.65 -2.98 -27.27
CA ARG A 5 -13.06 -4.13 -26.58
C ARG A 5 -12.11 -3.62 -25.52
N HIS A 6 -12.61 -3.51 -24.30
CA HIS A 6 -11.76 -3.28 -23.13
C HIS A 6 -10.79 -4.44 -22.95
N THR A 7 -9.54 -4.10 -22.68
CA THR A 7 -8.47 -5.03 -22.29
C THR A 7 -8.77 -5.66 -20.93
N ARG A 8 -8.06 -6.75 -20.63
CA ARG A 8 -8.15 -7.43 -19.32
C ARG A 8 -7.78 -6.49 -18.16
N GLU A 9 -6.78 -5.62 -18.36
CA GLU A 9 -6.34 -4.64 -17.36
C GLU A 9 -7.39 -3.54 -17.14
N GLU A 10 -8.02 -3.03 -18.20
CA GLU A 10 -9.10 -2.04 -18.07
C GLU A 10 -10.29 -2.60 -17.29
N ARG A 11 -10.67 -3.86 -17.55
CA ARG A 11 -11.73 -4.53 -16.80
C ARG A 11 -11.37 -4.77 -15.34
N ARG A 12 -10.11 -5.15 -15.06
CA ARG A 12 -9.62 -5.28 -13.68
C ARG A 12 -9.68 -3.94 -12.96
N ASN A 13 -9.20 -2.87 -13.60
CA ASN A 13 -9.24 -1.52 -13.02
C ASN A 13 -10.67 -1.03 -12.76
N GLU A 14 -11.60 -1.31 -13.68
CA GLU A 14 -13.02 -1.01 -13.49
C GLU A 14 -13.57 -1.70 -12.23
N ILE A 15 -13.30 -3.00 -12.06
CA ILE A 15 -13.72 -3.75 -10.87
C ILE A 15 -13.11 -3.16 -9.59
N LEU A 16 -11.81 -2.88 -9.60
CA LEU A 16 -11.12 -2.32 -8.45
C LEU A 16 -11.69 -0.96 -8.05
N LEU A 17 -11.95 -0.08 -9.01
CA LEU A 17 -12.54 1.24 -8.75
C LEU A 17 -13.98 1.12 -8.23
N GLY A 18 -14.80 0.26 -8.85
CA GLY A 18 -16.16 0.00 -8.38
C GLY A 18 -16.18 -0.56 -6.95
N ALA A 19 -15.27 -1.48 -6.62
CA ALA A 19 -15.12 -2.04 -5.28
C ALA A 19 -14.65 -1.01 -4.26
N LEU A 20 -13.68 -0.16 -4.61
CA LEU A 20 -13.20 0.91 -3.74
C LEU A 20 -14.36 1.83 -3.31
N GLU A 21 -15.20 2.24 -4.26
CA GLU A 21 -16.36 3.09 -3.96
C GLU A 21 -17.32 2.40 -2.98
N VAL A 22 -17.67 1.14 -3.24
CA VAL A 22 -18.60 0.39 -2.38
C VAL A 22 -17.99 0.17 -0.99
N PHE A 23 -16.70 -0.17 -0.88
CA PHE A 23 -16.02 -0.30 0.41
C PHE A 23 -16.01 1.00 1.19
N LEU A 24 -15.79 2.15 0.53
CA LEU A 24 -15.81 3.46 1.19
C LEU A 24 -17.20 3.89 1.66
N GLN A 25 -18.25 3.46 0.96
CA GLN A 25 -19.64 3.78 1.29
C GLN A 25 -20.23 2.87 2.37
N LYS A 26 -20.04 1.55 2.24
CA LYS A 26 -20.68 0.53 3.10
C LYS A 26 -19.75 -0.01 4.20
N GLY A 27 -18.45 0.20 4.08
CA GLY A 27 -17.46 -0.55 4.85
C GLY A 27 -17.20 -1.94 4.25
N TYR A 28 -16.04 -2.51 4.56
CA TYR A 28 -15.62 -3.79 3.98
C TYR A 28 -16.53 -4.97 4.36
N ARG A 29 -16.90 -5.09 5.65
CA ARG A 29 -17.69 -6.23 6.14
C ARG A 29 -19.09 -6.29 5.53
N ASP A 30 -19.77 -5.14 5.46
CA ASP A 30 -21.15 -5.03 4.94
C ASP A 30 -21.21 -5.00 3.40
N THR A 31 -20.06 -5.06 2.73
CA THR A 31 -19.98 -5.18 1.28
C THR A 31 -20.11 -6.64 0.84
N THR A 32 -20.98 -6.90 -0.13
CA THR A 32 -21.12 -8.19 -0.82
C THR A 32 -20.52 -8.12 -2.22
N MET A 33 -20.21 -9.28 -2.82
CA MET A 33 -19.79 -9.34 -4.23
C MET A 33 -20.83 -8.71 -5.16
N GLU A 34 -22.11 -8.82 -4.82
CA GLU A 34 -23.23 -8.35 -5.62
C GLU A 34 -23.35 -6.84 -5.60
N ASP A 35 -22.99 -6.21 -4.48
CA ASP A 35 -22.87 -4.75 -4.41
C ASP A 35 -21.78 -4.25 -5.37
N ILE A 36 -20.64 -4.93 -5.39
CA ILE A 36 -19.52 -4.55 -6.26
C ILE A 36 -19.89 -4.77 -7.74
N ILE A 37 -20.47 -5.92 -8.09
CA ILE A 37 -20.91 -6.23 -9.47
C ILE A 37 -21.86 -5.15 -9.99
N LYS A 38 -22.82 -4.70 -9.17
CA LYS A 38 -23.76 -3.64 -9.53
C LYS A 38 -23.09 -2.29 -9.79
N ASN A 39 -21.89 -2.07 -9.23
CA ASN A 39 -21.10 -0.87 -9.45
C ASN A 39 -20.09 -1.02 -10.61
N THR A 40 -20.29 -2.00 -11.49
CA THR A 40 -19.49 -2.21 -12.71
C THR A 40 -20.39 -2.41 -13.93
N SER A 41 -19.83 -2.24 -15.12
CA SER A 41 -20.50 -2.53 -16.40
C SER A 41 -20.47 -4.03 -16.75
N LEU A 42 -19.87 -4.89 -15.92
CA LEU A 42 -19.69 -6.32 -16.22
C LEU A 42 -20.95 -7.12 -15.87
N SER A 43 -21.20 -8.19 -16.62
CA SER A 43 -22.16 -9.21 -16.20
C SER A 43 -21.63 -9.97 -14.98
N LYS A 44 -22.53 -10.61 -14.21
CA LYS A 44 -22.16 -11.46 -13.07
C LYS A 44 -21.11 -12.52 -13.46
N GLY A 45 -21.35 -13.27 -14.53
CA GLY A 45 -20.38 -14.24 -15.05
C GLY A 45 -19.05 -13.59 -15.44
N GLY A 46 -19.12 -12.47 -16.17
CA GLY A 46 -17.97 -11.64 -16.55
C GLY A 46 -17.09 -11.26 -15.36
N PHE A 47 -17.71 -10.78 -14.28
CA PHE A 47 -17.03 -10.38 -13.04
C PHE A 47 -16.32 -11.56 -12.36
N TYR A 48 -17.01 -12.70 -12.21
CA TYR A 48 -16.45 -13.89 -11.56
C TYR A 48 -15.32 -14.58 -12.33
N HIS A 49 -15.06 -14.18 -13.58
CA HIS A 49 -13.83 -14.55 -14.29
C HIS A 49 -12.59 -13.83 -13.75
N TYR A 50 -12.75 -12.66 -13.11
CA TYR A 50 -11.64 -11.88 -12.55
C TYR A 50 -11.47 -12.13 -11.06
N TYR A 51 -12.55 -12.06 -10.28
CA TYR A 51 -12.48 -12.17 -8.82
C TYR A 51 -13.48 -13.18 -8.28
N LYS A 52 -13.00 -14.04 -7.36
CA LYS A 52 -13.82 -15.06 -6.70
C LYS A 52 -14.43 -14.58 -5.39
N ASN A 53 -13.78 -13.62 -4.73
CA ASN A 53 -14.15 -13.12 -3.42
C ASN A 53 -13.69 -11.65 -3.28
N LYS A 54 -14.14 -10.97 -2.23
CA LYS A 54 -13.84 -9.54 -2.00
C LYS A 54 -12.48 -9.32 -1.33
N GLU A 55 -11.94 -10.36 -0.70
CA GLU A 55 -10.61 -10.40 -0.09
C GLU A 55 -9.55 -10.16 -1.17
N ASN A 56 -9.60 -10.92 -2.27
CA ASN A 56 -8.68 -10.76 -3.39
C ASN A 56 -8.80 -9.37 -4.04
N ILE A 57 -10.01 -8.80 -4.06
CA ILE A 57 -10.25 -7.44 -4.56
C ILE A 57 -9.60 -6.40 -3.66
N LEU A 58 -9.79 -6.52 -2.34
CA LEU A 58 -9.19 -5.60 -1.36
C LEU A 58 -7.66 -5.66 -1.42
N ILE A 59 -7.10 -6.86 -1.49
CA ILE A 59 -5.65 -7.08 -1.57
C ILE A 59 -5.08 -6.49 -2.86
N ASP A 60 -5.71 -6.74 -4.01
CA ASP A 60 -5.28 -6.15 -5.28
C ASP A 60 -5.41 -4.62 -5.31
N LEU A 61 -6.45 -4.08 -4.67
CA LEU A 61 -6.59 -2.64 -4.47
C LEU A 61 -5.39 -2.09 -3.69
N ILE A 62 -5.05 -2.72 -2.56
CA ILE A 62 -3.95 -2.30 -1.70
C ILE A 62 -2.61 -2.44 -2.42
N ARG A 63 -2.37 -3.55 -3.12
CA ARG A 63 -1.21 -3.76 -3.98
C ARG A 63 -1.07 -2.65 -5.03
N MET A 64 -2.14 -2.37 -5.78
CA MET A 64 -2.15 -1.30 -6.78
C MET A 64 -1.84 0.06 -6.15
N LYS A 65 -2.42 0.37 -4.98
CA LYS A 65 -2.16 1.64 -4.28
C LYS A 65 -0.73 1.73 -3.75
N ASN A 66 -0.21 0.67 -3.11
CA ASN A 66 1.17 0.60 -2.64
C ASN A 66 2.15 0.77 -3.81
N PHE A 67 1.94 0.04 -4.91
CA PHE A 67 2.78 0.15 -6.10
C PHE A 67 2.77 1.56 -6.67
N ASN A 68 1.58 2.14 -6.93
CA ASN A 68 1.46 3.48 -7.47
C ASN A 68 2.08 4.55 -6.55
N TYR A 69 1.93 4.37 -5.23
CA TYR A 69 2.49 5.27 -4.24
C TYR A 69 4.02 5.20 -4.20
N LEU A 70 4.57 3.99 -3.99
CA LEU A 70 6.01 3.76 -3.90
C LEU A 70 6.70 4.09 -5.22
N TYR A 71 6.22 3.57 -6.35
CA TYR A 71 6.81 3.80 -7.67
C TYR A 71 6.69 5.27 -8.10
N GLY A 72 5.56 5.93 -7.82
CA GLY A 72 5.36 7.33 -8.15
C GLY A 72 6.27 8.29 -7.37
N LYS A 73 6.65 7.91 -6.14
CA LYS A 73 7.45 8.75 -5.23
C LYS A 73 8.94 8.39 -5.23
N LEU A 74 9.30 7.12 -5.40
CA LEU A 74 10.68 6.63 -5.55
C LEU A 74 11.12 6.79 -7.00
N LYS A 75 11.50 8.01 -7.37
CA LYS A 75 12.04 8.35 -8.70
C LYS A 75 13.54 8.11 -8.73
N VAL A 76 13.98 6.88 -8.47
CA VAL A 76 15.40 6.52 -8.48
C VAL A 76 15.90 6.50 -9.92
N ARG A 77 16.92 7.30 -10.20
CA ARG A 77 17.55 7.40 -11.52
C ARG A 77 18.86 6.60 -11.53
N PRO A 78 19.38 6.16 -12.70
CA PRO A 78 20.63 5.39 -12.80
C PRO A 78 21.89 6.02 -12.18
N ARG A 79 21.85 7.31 -11.83
CA ARG A 79 22.95 8.05 -11.17
C ARG A 79 22.56 8.61 -9.80
N ALA A 80 21.51 8.08 -9.18
CA ALA A 80 21.12 8.50 -7.85
C ALA A 80 22.25 8.21 -6.87
N THR A 81 22.47 9.12 -5.92
CA THR A 81 23.39 8.91 -4.81
C THR A 81 22.70 8.19 -3.66
N LYS A 82 23.49 7.56 -2.77
CA LYS A 82 22.97 6.99 -1.52
C LYS A 82 22.18 8.01 -0.71
N ASP A 83 22.68 9.25 -0.60
CA ASP A 83 21.98 10.33 0.12
C ASP A 83 20.61 10.63 -0.48
N GLU A 84 20.52 10.75 -1.81
CA GLU A 84 19.26 11.00 -2.51
C GLU A 84 18.24 9.88 -2.27
N VAL A 85 18.65 8.61 -2.30
CA VAL A 85 17.76 7.47 -2.02
C VAL A 85 17.32 7.48 -0.56
N CYS A 86 18.21 7.73 0.40
CA CYS A 86 17.83 7.87 1.83
C CYS A 86 16.77 8.97 2.01
N ARG A 87 16.96 10.14 1.39
CA ARG A 87 15.99 11.24 1.47
C ARG A 87 14.66 10.90 0.82
N GLN A 88 14.67 10.19 -0.32
CA GLN A 88 13.45 9.76 -0.98
C GLN A 88 12.67 8.75 -0.14
N LEU A 89 13.35 7.74 0.40
CA LEU A 89 12.73 6.75 1.28
C LEU A 89 12.17 7.39 2.56
N ALA A 90 12.91 8.30 3.18
CA ALA A 90 12.42 9.04 4.34
C ALA A 90 11.16 9.86 4.02
N ARG A 91 11.14 10.58 2.89
CA ARG A 91 9.93 11.31 2.43
C ARG A 91 8.76 10.38 2.17
N VAL A 92 9.00 9.25 1.50
CA VAL A 92 7.96 8.25 1.22
C VAL A 92 7.30 7.77 2.50
N PHE A 93 8.09 7.48 3.53
CA PHE A 93 7.58 7.02 4.83
C PHE A 93 6.80 8.12 5.56
N VAL A 94 7.35 9.34 5.63
CA VAL A 94 6.67 10.49 6.26
C VAL A 94 5.36 10.84 5.54
N ASP A 95 5.41 11.04 4.22
CA ASP A 95 4.24 11.33 3.41
C ASP A 95 3.15 10.26 3.60
N ARG A 96 3.56 8.99 3.73
CA ARG A 96 2.64 7.86 3.90
C ARG A 96 2.00 7.91 5.27
N MET A 97 2.79 8.15 6.31
CA MET A 97 2.32 8.24 7.69
C MET A 97 1.32 9.39 7.86
N MET A 98 1.53 10.50 7.15
CA MET A 98 0.70 11.71 7.19
C MET A 98 -0.44 11.72 6.17
N ASP A 99 -0.54 10.71 5.30
CA ASP A 99 -1.65 10.59 4.37
C ASP A 99 -2.97 10.34 5.12
N GLN A 100 -3.93 11.23 4.90
CA GLN A 100 -5.29 11.20 5.47
C GLN A 100 -6.36 11.10 4.37
N THR A 101 -5.98 10.68 3.17
CA THR A 101 -6.93 10.52 2.07
C THR A 101 -7.90 9.36 2.31
N SER A 102 -8.96 9.27 1.50
CA SER A 102 -9.87 8.12 1.52
C SER A 102 -9.14 6.78 1.30
N GLN A 103 -7.94 6.79 0.72
CA GLN A 103 -7.11 5.59 0.49
C GLN A 103 -6.56 5.02 1.80
N SER A 104 -6.33 5.86 2.81
CA SER A 104 -5.88 5.46 4.14
C SER A 104 -6.92 4.58 4.86
N LYS A 105 -8.21 4.74 4.51
CA LYS A 105 -9.30 3.90 5.02
C LYS A 105 -9.21 2.44 4.56
N LEU A 106 -8.62 2.16 3.39
CA LEU A 106 -8.42 0.78 2.93
C LEU A 106 -7.47 0.01 3.86
N PHE A 107 -6.40 0.66 4.31
CA PHE A 107 -5.44 0.07 5.25
C PHE A 107 -6.06 -0.15 6.62
N LEU A 108 -6.93 0.75 7.08
CA LEU A 108 -7.72 0.58 8.29
C LEU A 108 -8.68 -0.62 8.17
N MET A 109 -9.40 -0.76 7.05
CA MET A 109 -10.26 -1.92 6.79
C MET A 109 -9.46 -3.22 6.81
N MET A 110 -8.31 -3.26 6.13
CA MET A 110 -7.42 -4.43 6.13
C MET A 110 -6.92 -4.78 7.53
N ALA A 111 -6.45 -3.80 8.31
CA ALA A 111 -5.96 -4.04 9.67
C ALA A 111 -7.05 -4.57 10.60
N MET A 112 -8.29 -4.09 10.47
CA MET A 112 -9.42 -4.64 11.22
C MET A 112 -9.73 -6.08 10.82
N GLU A 113 -9.56 -6.46 9.56
CA GLU A 113 -9.80 -7.84 9.11
C GLU A 113 -8.70 -8.81 9.54
N LEU A 114 -7.44 -8.38 9.52
CA LEU A 114 -6.34 -9.15 10.11
C LEU A 114 -6.60 -9.44 11.59
N ALA A 115 -7.15 -8.48 12.33
CA ALA A 115 -7.51 -8.67 13.74
C ALA A 115 -8.61 -9.71 13.99
N ASN A 116 -9.38 -10.15 12.98
CA ASN A 116 -10.38 -11.24 13.13
C ASN A 116 -9.85 -12.62 12.70
N ASP A 117 -8.54 -12.74 12.53
CA ASP A 117 -7.84 -14.01 12.47
C ASP A 117 -8.22 -14.95 11.32
N THR A 118 -8.29 -14.41 10.09
CA THR A 118 -8.48 -15.23 8.88
C THR A 118 -7.13 -15.58 8.25
N GLN A 119 -6.66 -16.82 8.42
CA GLN A 119 -5.35 -17.28 7.89
C GLN A 119 -5.14 -16.92 6.41
N ALA A 120 -6.15 -17.13 5.56
CA ALA A 120 -6.06 -16.81 4.14
C ALA A 120 -5.83 -15.30 3.86
N PHE A 121 -6.29 -14.42 4.75
CA PHE A 121 -6.09 -12.99 4.62
C PHE A 121 -4.69 -12.57 5.09
N TYR A 122 -4.13 -13.27 6.09
CA TYR A 122 -2.73 -13.08 6.50
C TYR A 122 -1.75 -13.42 5.37
N ASP A 123 -1.95 -14.55 4.70
CA ASP A 123 -1.06 -14.98 3.62
C ASP A 123 -1.03 -13.93 2.49
N LEU A 124 -2.20 -13.42 2.11
CA LEU A 124 -2.34 -12.36 1.12
C LEU A 124 -1.74 -11.01 1.60
N TYR A 125 -1.87 -10.68 2.88
CA TYR A 125 -1.25 -9.48 3.46
C TYR A 125 0.28 -9.55 3.36
N TYR A 126 0.87 -10.68 3.77
CA TYR A 126 2.32 -10.85 3.74
C TYR A 126 2.87 -10.84 2.32
N GLU A 127 2.13 -11.36 1.34
CA GLU A 127 2.50 -11.26 -0.08
C GLU A 127 2.61 -9.79 -0.53
N VAL A 128 1.61 -8.96 -0.18
CA VAL A 128 1.63 -7.53 -0.54
C VAL A 128 2.70 -6.74 0.24
N GLU A 129 2.94 -7.09 1.50
CA GLU A 129 4.01 -6.50 2.30
C GLU A 129 5.39 -6.83 1.70
N ASP A 130 5.62 -8.09 1.32
CA ASP A 130 6.87 -8.51 0.69
C ASP A 130 7.12 -7.78 -0.63
N GLU A 131 6.12 -7.69 -1.51
CA GLU A 131 6.22 -6.92 -2.76
C GLU A 131 6.61 -5.45 -2.52
N ALA A 132 6.01 -4.81 -1.53
CA ALA A 132 6.31 -3.42 -1.17
C ALA A 132 7.74 -3.26 -0.63
N ILE A 133 8.19 -4.20 0.22
CA ILE A 133 9.55 -4.22 0.75
C ILE A 133 10.56 -4.47 -0.37
N GLN A 134 10.27 -5.37 -1.30
CA GLN A 134 11.15 -5.69 -2.43
C GLN A 134 11.33 -4.50 -3.39
N LEU A 135 10.33 -3.63 -3.52
CA LEU A 135 10.50 -2.35 -4.23
C LEU A 135 11.49 -1.42 -3.53
N ILE A 136 11.45 -1.36 -2.19
CA ILE A 136 12.42 -0.59 -1.39
C ILE A 136 13.82 -1.20 -1.49
N VAL A 137 13.94 -2.53 -1.37
CA VAL A 137 15.22 -3.25 -1.54
C VAL A 137 15.80 -2.99 -2.92
N SER A 138 14.98 -3.04 -3.97
CA SER A 138 15.41 -2.73 -5.34
C SER A 138 15.94 -1.30 -5.45
N ALA A 139 15.25 -0.32 -4.84
CA ALA A 139 15.72 1.07 -4.79
C ALA A 139 17.05 1.22 -4.04
N ILE A 140 17.24 0.47 -2.95
CA ILE A 140 18.50 0.46 -2.16
C ILE A 140 19.64 -0.16 -2.98
N LYS A 141 19.42 -1.32 -3.62
CA LYS A 141 20.44 -2.03 -4.38
C LYS A 141 20.96 -1.25 -5.60
N LEU A 142 20.18 -0.29 -6.12
CA LEU A 142 20.65 0.63 -7.17
C LEU A 142 21.82 1.52 -6.71
N VAL A 143 21.90 1.85 -5.42
CA VAL A 143 22.94 2.74 -4.86
C VAL A 143 23.89 2.02 -3.90
N ALA A 144 23.52 0.82 -3.45
CA ALA A 144 24.34 -0.07 -2.63
C ALA A 144 24.23 -1.50 -3.16
N PRO A 145 24.94 -1.86 -4.26
CA PRO A 145 24.85 -3.20 -4.87
C PRO A 145 25.25 -4.35 -3.94
N HIS A 146 26.05 -4.06 -2.91
CA HIS A 146 26.48 -5.02 -1.89
C HIS A 146 25.58 -5.05 -0.65
N PHE A 147 24.40 -4.43 -0.71
CA PHE A 147 23.43 -4.48 0.39
C PHE A 147 23.09 -5.95 0.73
N ASP A 148 23.44 -6.34 1.95
CA ASP A 148 23.21 -7.68 2.50
C ASP A 148 21.75 -7.79 2.94
N GLU A 149 20.89 -8.12 1.98
CA GLU A 149 19.45 -8.22 2.17
C GLU A 149 19.10 -9.21 3.29
N ASP A 150 19.74 -10.37 3.33
CA ASP A 150 19.47 -11.40 4.33
C ASP A 150 19.73 -10.88 5.75
N LYS A 151 20.84 -10.16 5.96
CA LYS A 151 21.15 -9.57 7.28
C LYS A 151 20.28 -8.37 7.64
N LYS A 152 19.79 -7.63 6.65
CA LYS A 152 19.06 -6.37 6.85
C LYS A 152 17.54 -6.49 6.74
N MET A 153 17.02 -7.64 6.31
CA MET A 153 15.60 -7.85 6.08
C MET A 153 14.76 -7.61 7.33
N SER A 154 15.18 -8.14 8.49
CA SER A 154 14.43 -7.94 9.74
C SER A 154 14.38 -6.47 10.17
N GLU A 155 15.46 -5.71 9.97
CA GLU A 155 15.50 -4.26 10.25
C GLU A 155 14.55 -3.51 9.32
N LEU A 156 14.54 -3.84 8.02
CA LEU A 156 13.67 -3.22 7.03
C LEU A 156 12.19 -3.57 7.23
N MET A 157 11.88 -4.83 7.54
CA MET A 157 10.52 -5.27 7.89
C MET A 157 10.01 -4.53 9.13
N LEU A 158 10.83 -4.40 10.17
CA LEU A 158 10.48 -3.64 11.36
C LEU A 158 10.18 -2.18 11.02
N LEU A 159 11.04 -1.53 10.22
CA LEU A 159 10.86 -0.14 9.80
C LEU A 159 9.54 0.05 9.05
N TYR A 160 9.26 -0.83 8.09
CA TYR A 160 8.04 -0.80 7.28
C TYR A 160 6.78 -1.01 8.14
N ARG A 161 6.78 -2.02 9.02
CA ARG A 161 5.66 -2.34 9.91
C ARG A 161 5.41 -1.23 10.93
N VAL A 162 6.45 -0.66 11.53
CA VAL A 162 6.31 0.50 12.43
C VAL A 162 5.69 1.68 11.69
N ASN A 163 6.13 1.97 10.47
CA ASN A 163 5.55 3.04 9.66
C ASN A 163 4.06 2.80 9.35
N ASN A 164 3.69 1.57 8.98
CA ASN A 164 2.29 1.20 8.73
C ASN A 164 1.43 1.30 9.99
N THR A 165 1.94 0.90 11.15
CA THR A 165 1.25 1.05 12.43
C THR A 165 1.05 2.52 12.78
N LEU A 166 2.06 3.37 12.57
CA LEU A 166 1.94 4.81 12.80
C LEU A 166 0.92 5.45 11.85
N HIS A 167 0.88 5.02 10.58
CA HIS A 167 -0.16 5.42 9.63
C HIS A 167 -1.57 5.00 10.09
N PHE A 168 -1.72 3.79 10.62
CA PHE A 168 -2.98 3.31 11.16
C PHE A 168 -3.43 4.17 12.35
N VAL A 169 -2.54 4.40 13.32
CA VAL A 169 -2.79 5.25 14.48
C VAL A 169 -3.11 6.68 14.06
N SER A 170 -2.37 7.27 13.12
CA SER A 170 -2.63 8.63 12.64
C SER A 170 -4.04 8.80 12.06
N ASN A 171 -4.55 7.77 11.39
CA ASN A 171 -5.90 7.75 10.81
C ASN A 171 -7.02 7.50 11.83
N LEU A 172 -6.73 6.91 12.99
CA LEU A 172 -7.71 6.73 14.07
C LEU A 172 -7.90 7.99 14.92
N TYR A 173 -6.84 8.78 15.12
CA TYR A 173 -6.83 9.92 16.06
C TYR A 173 -7.04 11.29 15.37
N VAL A 174 -7.61 11.32 14.17
CA VAL A 174 -7.71 12.49 13.26
C VAL A 174 -8.40 13.74 13.87
N GLN A 175 -9.00 13.68 15.07
CA GLN A 175 -9.70 14.82 15.68
C GLN A 175 -9.57 14.94 17.21
N LYS A 176 -8.40 14.68 17.79
CA LYS A 176 -8.11 15.25 19.13
C LYS A 176 -7.03 16.32 19.01
N GLU A 177 -7.40 17.55 19.39
CA GLU A 177 -6.47 18.67 19.57
C GLU A 177 -5.16 18.19 20.23
N GLY A 178 -4.02 18.49 19.62
CA GLY A 178 -2.71 18.30 20.25
C GLY A 178 -1.75 17.30 19.58
N TRP A 179 -2.19 16.42 18.67
CA TRP A 179 -1.25 15.54 17.93
C TRP A 179 -0.78 16.21 16.63
N ASN A 180 0.23 17.07 16.74
CA ASN A 180 0.92 17.67 15.59
C ASN A 180 2.37 17.16 15.56
N VAL A 181 2.58 15.99 14.95
CA VAL A 181 3.94 15.44 14.80
C VAL A 181 4.68 16.23 13.73
N SER A 182 5.82 16.79 14.09
CA SER A 182 6.67 17.53 13.14
C SER A 182 7.13 16.61 12.00
N ALA A 183 6.68 16.90 10.78
CA ALA A 183 7.11 16.19 9.57
C ALA A 183 8.64 16.21 9.41
N ASN A 184 9.29 17.31 9.82
CA ASN A 184 10.74 17.45 9.80
C ASN A 184 11.42 16.48 10.78
N LEU A 185 10.89 16.36 12.01
CA LEU A 185 11.43 15.43 13.00
C LEU A 185 11.36 13.97 12.51
N LEU A 186 10.22 13.59 11.92
CA LEU A 186 10.06 12.24 11.35
C LEU A 186 10.97 12.03 10.15
N PHE A 187 11.11 13.04 9.30
CA PHE A 187 12.01 12.97 8.15
C PHE A 187 13.45 12.74 8.61
N ASP A 188 13.94 13.51 9.58
CA ASP A 188 15.29 13.36 10.13
C ASP A 188 15.49 11.98 10.75
N LEU A 189 14.50 11.48 11.50
CA LEU A 189 14.52 10.13 12.09
C LEU A 189 14.63 9.05 11.00
N TYR A 190 13.71 9.04 10.03
CA TYR A 190 13.72 8.04 8.96
C TYR A 190 14.97 8.14 8.08
N TYR A 191 15.43 9.35 7.79
CA TYR A 191 16.65 9.59 7.02
C TYR A 191 17.88 8.98 7.71
N GLU A 192 18.03 9.17 9.02
CA GLU A 192 19.13 8.55 9.77
C GLU A 192 18.99 7.02 9.87
N MET A 193 17.78 6.49 10.00
CA MET A 193 17.53 5.05 9.95
C MET A 193 17.94 4.44 8.60
N PHE A 194 17.51 5.03 7.48
CA PHE A 194 17.89 4.56 6.14
C PHE A 194 19.39 4.72 5.87
N LYS A 195 20.01 5.80 6.35
CA LYS A 195 21.46 5.97 6.24
C LYS A 195 22.23 4.84 6.91
N LYS A 196 21.81 4.43 8.12
CA LYS A 196 22.39 3.31 8.88
C LYS A 196 22.09 1.96 8.23
N LEU A 197 20.89 1.79 7.68
CA LEU A 197 20.47 0.55 7.03
C LEU A 197 21.30 0.26 5.77
N ILE A 198 21.60 1.29 4.98
CA ILE A 198 22.25 1.18 3.66
C ILE A 198 23.80 1.21 3.80
N VAL A 199 24.37 1.14 5.01
CA VAL A 199 25.84 1.11 5.23
C VAL A 199 26.44 -0.21 4.77
#